data_AF-A0A2G2H6X9-F1
#
_entry.id   AF-A0A2G2H6X9-F1
#
_cell.length_a   1.000
_cell.length_b   1.000
_cell.length_c   1.000
_cell.angle_alpha   90.00
_cell.angle_beta   90.00
_cell.angle_gamma   90.00
#
_symmetry.space_group_name_H-M   'P 1'
#
loop_
_entity.id
_entity.type
_entity.pdbx_description
1 polymer ?
#
loop_
_entity_poly.entity_id
_entity_poly.type
_entity_poly.pdbx_seq_one_letter_code
_entity_poly.pdbx_strand_id
1 'polypeptide(L)'
;MKKLICLGLIVLLCKSCKAQIVPVEEVVNYFDNVEEGETTYIKDVNNVLDNYVGTWKGTLDNKEYTFVITEKTVIFDEEYNILQDKLLMRHKIIDVITNVVIEDTLLVLDDDVHLEGFLFETNNVGDLSYTFSYYGDTEGYCGRIGDVAIALFNSNTQMKSYLKPSRVSRMIDPEIDCPNGILEQIIPELLVLTKQ
;
A
#
# COMPACT_ATOMS: atom_id res chain seq x y z
N MET A 1 31.46 -39.50 -27.75
CA MET A 1 30.03 -39.85 -27.60
C MET A 1 29.53 -39.70 -26.16
N LYS A 2 30.13 -40.34 -25.14
CA LYS A 2 29.72 -40.18 -23.72
C LYS A 2 29.69 -38.72 -23.21
N LYS A 3 30.69 -37.89 -23.59
CA LYS A 3 30.75 -36.47 -23.22
C LYS A 3 29.66 -35.59 -23.85
N LEU A 4 29.17 -35.95 -25.03
CA LEU A 4 28.07 -35.24 -25.73
C LEU A 4 26.70 -35.59 -25.14
N ILE A 5 26.53 -36.83 -24.66
CA ILE A 5 25.31 -37.29 -23.96
C ILE A 5 25.15 -36.59 -22.60
N CYS A 6 26.25 -36.41 -21.86
CA CYS A 6 26.24 -35.64 -20.61
C CYS A 6 25.84 -34.17 -20.81
N LEU A 7 26.25 -33.54 -21.92
CA LEU A 7 25.92 -32.14 -22.20
C LEU A 7 24.43 -31.95 -22.53
N GLY A 8 23.82 -32.91 -23.25
CA GLY A 8 22.38 -32.90 -23.55
C GLY A 8 21.51 -33.07 -22.29
N LEU A 9 21.94 -33.91 -21.34
CA LEU A 9 21.25 -34.11 -20.05
C LEU A 9 21.30 -32.86 -19.15
N ILE A 10 22.37 -32.07 -19.19
CA ILE A 10 22.50 -30.83 -18.41
C ILE A 10 21.57 -29.72 -18.95
N VAL A 11 21.41 -29.62 -20.26
CA VAL A 11 20.50 -28.62 -20.89
C VAL A 11 19.02 -28.93 -20.63
N LEU A 12 18.67 -30.19 -20.42
CA LEU A 12 17.30 -30.63 -20.08
C LEU A 12 16.91 -30.35 -18.60
N LEU A 13 17.88 -30.20 -17.70
CA LEU A 13 17.64 -29.95 -16.28
C LEU A 13 17.44 -28.47 -15.93
N CYS A 14 17.73 -27.54 -16.84
CA CYS A 14 17.60 -26.10 -16.60
C CYS A 14 16.17 -25.53 -16.85
N LYS A 15 15.17 -26.38 -17.06
CA LYS A 15 13.81 -25.96 -17.46
C LYS A 15 12.84 -25.61 -16.31
N SER A 16 13.22 -25.72 -15.04
CA SER A 16 12.22 -25.84 -13.96
C SER A 16 12.18 -24.71 -12.93
N CYS A 17 12.63 -23.50 -13.24
CA CYS A 17 12.29 -22.34 -12.42
C CYS A 17 11.90 -21.18 -13.34
N LYS A 18 10.60 -21.08 -13.63
CA LYS A 18 10.02 -19.89 -14.23
C LYS A 18 9.60 -18.99 -13.08
N ALA A 19 10.33 -17.91 -12.87
CA ALA A 19 9.84 -16.82 -12.05
C ALA A 19 9.02 -15.90 -12.97
N GLN A 20 7.73 -15.72 -12.68
CA GLN A 20 6.87 -14.81 -13.44
C GLN A 20 6.99 -13.40 -12.86
N ILE A 21 7.25 -12.41 -13.70
CA ILE A 21 7.26 -11.00 -13.30
C ILE A 21 5.96 -10.36 -13.81
N VAL A 22 5.20 -9.76 -12.91
CA VAL A 22 3.96 -9.04 -13.18
C VAL A 22 4.19 -7.57 -12.83
N PRO A 23 4.00 -6.61 -13.74
CA PRO A 23 4.06 -5.19 -13.40
C PRO A 23 3.02 -4.81 -12.33
N VAL A 24 3.38 -3.95 -11.37
CA VAL A 24 2.49 -3.51 -10.27
C VAL A 24 1.17 -2.90 -10.77
N GLU A 25 1.18 -2.22 -11.91
CA GLU A 25 0.01 -1.59 -12.53
C GLU A 25 -0.96 -2.60 -13.18
N GLU A 26 -0.53 -3.85 -13.40
CA GLU A 26 -1.33 -4.92 -13.99
C GLU A 26 -1.82 -5.94 -12.95
N VAL A 27 -1.53 -5.73 -11.66
CA VAL A 27 -1.79 -6.70 -10.60
C VAL A 27 -3.26 -7.12 -10.48
N VAL A 28 -4.20 -6.19 -10.75
CA VAL A 28 -5.65 -6.48 -10.70
C VAL A 28 -6.05 -7.55 -11.72
N ASN A 29 -5.35 -7.65 -12.84
CA ASN A 29 -5.62 -8.66 -13.88
C ASN A 29 -4.97 -10.02 -13.57
N TYR A 30 -4.12 -10.08 -12.55
CA TYR A 30 -3.28 -11.24 -12.25
C TYR A 30 -3.91 -12.20 -11.23
N PHE A 31 -4.62 -11.70 -10.21
CA PHE A 31 -5.10 -12.54 -9.10
C PHE A 31 -6.00 -13.72 -9.54
N ASP A 32 -6.71 -13.60 -10.65
CA ASP A 32 -7.55 -14.68 -11.18
C ASP A 32 -6.75 -15.78 -11.93
N ASN A 33 -5.46 -15.56 -12.19
CA ASN A 33 -4.61 -16.41 -13.04
C ASN A 33 -3.34 -16.91 -12.33
N VAL A 34 -3.29 -16.87 -11.00
CA VAL A 34 -2.13 -17.35 -10.24
C VAL A 34 -2.06 -18.88 -10.33
N GLU A 35 -0.98 -19.41 -10.90
CA GLU A 35 -0.72 -20.85 -10.91
C GLU A 35 0.02 -21.28 -9.63
N GLU A 36 -0.50 -22.30 -8.93
CA GLU A 36 0.14 -22.87 -7.74
C GLU A 36 1.56 -23.40 -8.06
N GLY A 37 2.54 -22.97 -7.25
CA GLY A 37 3.91 -23.51 -7.29
C GLY A 37 4.90 -22.80 -8.23
N GLU A 38 4.50 -21.74 -8.93
CA GLU A 38 5.42 -20.83 -9.64
C GLU A 38 5.67 -19.55 -8.82
N THR A 39 6.95 -19.21 -8.59
CA THR A 39 7.29 -17.94 -7.92
C THR A 39 6.83 -16.77 -8.76
N THR A 40 5.94 -15.95 -8.20
CA THR A 40 5.50 -14.71 -8.83
C THR A 40 6.14 -13.51 -8.15
N TYR A 41 6.61 -12.55 -8.94
CA TYR A 41 7.01 -11.25 -8.44
C TYR A 41 6.16 -10.16 -9.08
N ILE A 42 5.28 -9.55 -8.30
CA ILE A 42 4.60 -8.29 -8.62
C ILE A 42 5.60 -7.15 -8.42
N LYS A 43 6.17 -6.63 -9.49
CA LYS A 43 7.37 -5.79 -9.46
C LYS A 43 7.12 -4.42 -10.08
N ASP A 44 7.69 -3.37 -9.50
CA ASP A 44 7.71 -2.04 -10.13
C ASP A 44 8.78 -1.97 -11.23
N VAL A 45 8.47 -2.56 -12.38
CA VAL A 45 9.40 -2.59 -13.52
C VAL A 45 9.45 -1.27 -14.29
N ASN A 46 8.42 -0.43 -14.14
CA ASN A 46 8.26 0.82 -14.87
C ASN A 46 8.51 2.06 -14.00
N ASN A 47 8.95 1.87 -12.74
CA ASN A 47 9.18 2.91 -11.75
C ASN A 47 7.94 3.81 -11.56
N VAL A 48 6.75 3.22 -11.58
CA VAL A 48 5.51 3.98 -11.38
C VAL A 48 5.33 4.37 -9.92
N LEU A 49 5.83 3.56 -8.97
CA LEU A 49 5.77 3.82 -7.53
C LEU A 49 6.72 4.96 -7.11
N ASP A 50 7.86 5.12 -7.79
CA ASP A 50 8.82 6.21 -7.58
C ASP A 50 8.18 7.61 -7.61
N ASN A 51 7.11 7.78 -8.41
CA ASN A 51 6.39 9.04 -8.50
C ASN A 51 5.75 9.44 -7.15
N TYR A 52 5.37 8.45 -6.33
CA TYR A 52 4.73 8.63 -5.03
C TYR A 52 5.74 8.71 -3.89
N VAL A 53 6.92 8.10 -4.02
CA VAL A 53 7.95 8.11 -2.97
C VAL A 53 8.37 9.54 -2.63
N GLY A 54 8.45 9.82 -1.33
CA GLY A 54 8.87 11.11 -0.77
C GLY A 54 7.95 11.65 0.31
N THR A 55 8.16 12.92 0.64
CA THR A 55 7.40 13.63 1.66
C THR A 55 6.36 14.54 1.00
N TRP A 56 5.14 14.46 1.48
CA TRP A 56 3.99 15.21 0.98
C TRP A 56 3.37 16.00 2.12
N LYS A 57 3.06 17.28 1.87
CA LYS A 57 2.41 18.12 2.88
C LYS A 57 1.14 18.77 2.37
N GLY A 58 0.16 18.87 3.25
CA GLY A 58 -1.11 19.55 2.99
C GLY A 58 -1.67 20.17 4.27
N THR A 59 -2.66 21.04 4.11
CA THR A 59 -3.36 21.65 5.24
C THR A 59 -4.86 21.63 4.98
N LEU A 60 -5.63 21.22 5.98
CA LEU A 60 -7.09 21.23 5.95
C LEU A 60 -7.62 21.46 7.36
N ASP A 61 -8.64 22.32 7.52
CA ASP A 61 -9.32 22.56 8.79
C ASP A 61 -8.39 22.73 10.00
N ASN A 62 -7.40 23.63 9.83
CA ASN A 62 -6.37 23.96 10.82
C ASN A 62 -5.48 22.78 11.23
N LYS A 63 -5.38 21.73 10.41
CA LYS A 63 -4.45 20.63 10.61
C LYS A 63 -3.43 20.60 9.48
N GLU A 64 -2.16 20.51 9.85
CA GLU A 64 -1.08 20.19 8.93
C GLU A 64 -0.93 18.67 8.85
N TYR A 65 -0.91 18.15 7.63
CA TYR A 65 -0.71 16.75 7.32
C TYR A 65 0.64 16.59 6.64
N THR A 66 1.47 15.69 7.16
CA THR A 66 2.70 15.26 6.50
C THR A 66 2.61 13.77 6.24
N PHE A 67 2.67 13.34 4.98
CA PHE A 67 2.76 11.93 4.60
C PHE A 67 4.18 11.64 4.10
N VAL A 68 4.77 10.54 4.54
CA VAL A 68 6.07 10.04 4.09
C VAL A 68 5.84 8.67 3.48
N ILE A 69 6.10 8.57 2.18
CA ILE A 69 5.85 7.37 1.39
C ILE A 69 7.19 6.76 0.99
N THR A 70 7.34 5.46 1.23
CA THR A 70 8.51 4.67 0.88
C THR A 70 8.08 3.41 0.13
N GLU A 71 8.95 2.89 -0.74
CA GLU A 71 8.73 1.61 -1.39
C GLU A 71 9.43 0.47 -0.62
N LYS A 72 8.82 -0.72 -0.60
CA LYS A 72 9.38 -1.94 -0.02
C LYS A 72 8.94 -3.16 -0.81
N THR A 73 9.87 -4.09 -1.03
CA THR A 73 9.54 -5.46 -1.45
C THR A 73 9.16 -6.31 -0.23
N VAL A 74 8.02 -6.96 -0.29
CA VAL A 74 7.52 -7.87 0.76
C VAL A 74 7.18 -9.24 0.20
N ILE A 75 7.02 -10.22 1.09
CA ILE A 75 6.28 -11.44 0.78
C ILE A 75 4.79 -11.09 0.94
N PHE A 76 4.06 -11.07 -0.16
CA PHE A 76 2.63 -10.80 -0.18
C PHE A 76 1.82 -12.05 0.20
N ASP A 77 2.26 -13.21 -0.31
CA ASP A 77 1.64 -14.49 -0.02
C ASP A 77 2.72 -15.57 0.12
N GLU A 78 2.82 -16.16 1.31
CA GLU A 78 3.79 -17.22 1.60
C GLU A 78 3.40 -18.57 0.98
N GLU A 79 2.10 -18.87 0.87
CA GLU A 79 1.58 -20.13 0.33
C GLU A 79 1.86 -20.23 -1.17
N TYR A 80 1.65 -19.13 -1.89
CA TYR A 80 1.89 -19.02 -3.33
C TYR A 80 3.28 -18.45 -3.67
N ASN A 81 4.11 -18.15 -2.67
CA ASN A 81 5.45 -17.57 -2.83
C ASN A 81 5.45 -16.31 -3.73
N ILE A 82 4.53 -15.39 -3.45
CA ILE A 82 4.36 -14.14 -4.18
C ILE A 82 5.14 -13.04 -3.47
N LEU A 83 6.10 -12.45 -4.19
CA LEU A 83 6.78 -11.23 -3.78
C LEU A 83 6.10 -10.02 -4.40
N GLN A 84 6.03 -8.91 -3.68
CA GLN A 84 5.43 -7.68 -4.18
C GLN A 84 6.22 -6.44 -3.78
N ASP A 85 6.48 -5.56 -4.75
CA ASP A 85 6.85 -4.17 -4.51
C ASP A 85 5.59 -3.37 -4.18
N LYS A 86 5.60 -2.70 -3.02
CA LYS A 86 4.48 -1.89 -2.55
C LYS A 86 4.94 -0.63 -1.84
N LEU A 87 4.01 0.32 -1.71
CA LEU A 87 4.24 1.53 -0.94
C LEU A 87 3.83 1.33 0.52
N LEU A 88 4.60 1.90 1.43
CA LEU A 88 4.25 2.07 2.83
C LEU A 88 4.10 3.57 3.10
N MET A 89 3.06 3.95 3.83
CA MET A 89 2.83 5.35 4.17
C MET A 89 2.84 5.55 5.69
N ARG A 90 3.65 6.51 6.12
CA ARG A 90 3.64 7.06 7.48
C ARG A 90 3.13 8.47 7.42
N HIS A 91 2.64 8.96 8.55
CA HIS A 91 2.05 10.27 8.61
C HIS A 91 2.20 10.95 9.95
N LYS A 92 2.10 12.27 9.91
CA LYS A 92 2.03 13.13 11.08
C LYS A 92 0.94 14.15 10.87
N ILE A 93 0.14 14.37 11.90
CA ILE A 93 -0.95 15.33 11.92
C ILE A 93 -0.75 16.27 13.11
N ILE A 94 -0.74 17.57 12.85
CA ILE A 94 -0.56 18.61 13.88
C ILE A 94 -1.71 19.60 13.76
N ASP A 95 -2.35 19.93 14.88
CA ASP A 95 -3.25 21.07 14.96
C ASP A 95 -2.41 22.37 14.97
N VAL A 96 -2.55 23.21 13.94
CA VAL A 96 -1.68 24.38 13.76
C VAL A 96 -2.00 25.54 14.69
N ILE A 97 -3.18 25.52 15.33
CA ILE A 97 -3.62 26.58 16.24
C ILE A 97 -3.08 26.32 17.64
N THR A 98 -3.16 25.08 18.09
CA THR A 98 -2.74 24.65 19.43
C THR A 98 -1.32 24.09 19.45
N ASN A 99 -0.75 23.78 18.29
CA ASN A 99 0.53 23.10 18.11
C ASN A 99 0.57 21.70 18.76
N VAL A 100 -0.59 21.07 18.92
CA VAL A 100 -0.73 19.71 19.47
C VAL A 100 -0.54 18.68 18.35
N VAL A 101 0.28 17.66 18.61
CA VAL A 101 0.40 16.49 17.73
C VAL A 101 -0.82 15.60 17.93
N ILE A 102 -1.61 15.43 16.88
CA ILE A 102 -2.79 14.55 16.87
C ILE A 102 -2.36 13.10 16.68
N GLU A 103 -1.42 12.86 15.75
CA GLU A 103 -0.82 11.55 15.51
C GLU A 103 0.56 11.71 14.87
N ASP A 104 1.46 10.79 15.17
CA ASP A 104 2.79 10.72 14.57
C ASP A 104 3.24 9.26 14.43
N THR A 105 3.22 8.75 13.21
CA THR A 105 3.64 7.39 12.86
C THR A 105 4.99 7.37 12.14
N LEU A 106 5.71 8.49 12.10
CA LEU A 106 6.95 8.63 11.30
C LEU A 106 8.08 7.68 11.73
N LEU A 107 8.04 7.19 12.97
CA LEU A 107 9.02 6.25 13.53
C LEU A 107 8.51 4.81 13.62
N VAL A 108 7.29 4.54 13.15
CA VAL A 108 6.72 3.19 13.12
C VAL A 108 7.51 2.32 12.16
N LEU A 109 7.79 1.08 12.57
CA LEU A 109 8.53 0.10 11.76
C LEU A 109 7.67 -0.33 10.57
N ASP A 110 8.31 -0.84 9.52
CA ASP A 110 7.60 -1.23 8.29
C ASP A 110 6.52 -2.29 8.54
N ASP A 111 6.78 -3.23 9.46
CA ASP A 111 5.90 -4.37 9.72
C ASP A 111 4.70 -3.98 10.61
N ASP A 112 4.71 -2.77 11.17
CA ASP A 112 3.66 -2.21 12.02
C ASP A 112 2.96 -0.99 11.38
N VAL A 113 3.20 -0.73 10.09
CA VAL A 113 2.73 0.49 9.44
C VAL A 113 1.20 0.52 9.32
N HIS A 114 0.61 1.68 9.62
CA HIS A 114 -0.85 1.86 9.62
C HIS A 114 -1.46 1.97 8.22
N LEU A 115 -0.65 2.32 7.21
CA LEU A 115 -1.07 2.47 5.82
C LEU A 115 -0.17 1.61 4.93
N GLU A 116 -0.71 0.47 4.54
CA GLU A 116 -0.01 -0.54 3.76
C GLU A 116 -0.57 -0.59 2.34
N GLY A 117 0.31 -0.38 1.35
CA GLY A 117 -0.04 -0.38 -0.05
C GLY A 117 -0.56 -1.74 -0.51
N PHE A 118 -1.62 -1.72 -1.29
CA PHE A 118 -2.26 -2.94 -1.78
C PHE A 118 -2.09 -3.08 -3.29
N LEU A 119 -2.69 -2.18 -4.07
CA LEU A 119 -2.67 -2.27 -5.54
C LEU A 119 -3.02 -0.94 -6.21
N PHE A 120 -2.82 -0.89 -7.53
CA PHE A 120 -3.36 0.15 -8.39
C PHE A 120 -4.81 -0.15 -8.78
N GLU A 121 -5.69 0.85 -8.66
CA GLU A 121 -7.06 0.82 -9.18
C GLU A 121 -7.30 2.00 -10.11
N THR A 122 -8.05 1.76 -11.18
CA THR A 122 -8.64 2.86 -11.96
C THR A 122 -9.92 3.30 -11.26
N ASN A 123 -9.99 4.57 -10.86
CA ASN A 123 -11.19 5.09 -10.22
C ASN A 123 -12.34 5.29 -11.24
N ASN A 124 -13.55 5.63 -10.76
CA ASN A 124 -14.74 5.79 -11.61
C ASN A 124 -14.66 6.90 -12.67
N VAL A 125 -13.62 7.76 -12.63
CA VAL A 125 -13.36 8.82 -13.62
C VAL A 125 -12.15 8.52 -14.51
N GLY A 126 -11.55 7.34 -14.38
CA GLY A 126 -10.48 6.86 -15.26
C GLY A 126 -9.06 7.20 -14.81
N ASP A 127 -8.88 7.83 -13.64
CA ASP A 127 -7.54 8.11 -13.12
C ASP A 127 -7.00 6.88 -12.40
N LEU A 128 -5.71 6.57 -12.65
CA LEU A 128 -4.98 5.55 -11.92
C LEU A 128 -4.70 6.05 -10.50
N SER A 129 -5.15 5.28 -9.52
CA SER A 129 -4.94 5.54 -8.09
C SER A 129 -4.25 4.37 -7.44
N TYR A 130 -3.45 4.62 -6.42
CA TYR A 130 -2.83 3.57 -5.62
C TYR A 130 -3.53 3.50 -4.26
N THR A 131 -3.95 2.31 -3.87
CA THR A 131 -4.78 2.10 -2.67
C THR A 131 -3.94 1.53 -1.53
N PHE A 132 -4.18 2.05 -0.32
CA PHE A 132 -3.62 1.58 0.94
C PHE A 132 -4.74 1.04 1.81
N SER A 133 -4.50 -0.09 2.46
CA SER A 133 -5.30 -0.50 3.61
C SER A 133 -4.91 0.38 4.79
N TYR A 134 -5.89 1.03 5.42
CA TYR A 134 -5.69 1.86 6.61
C TYR A 134 -6.20 1.13 7.85
N TYR A 135 -5.29 0.91 8.79
CA TYR A 135 -5.58 0.44 10.13
C TYR A 135 -4.94 1.42 11.11
N GLY A 136 -5.76 2.11 11.91
CA GLY A 136 -5.25 2.87 13.04
C GLY A 136 -4.56 1.96 14.06
N ASP A 137 -4.09 2.55 15.16
CA ASP A 137 -3.45 1.82 16.26
C ASP A 137 -4.35 0.72 16.88
N THR A 138 -3.91 0.08 17.96
CA THR A 138 -4.68 -0.98 18.64
C THR A 138 -6.08 -0.56 19.10
N GLU A 139 -6.36 0.74 19.24
CA GLU A 139 -7.72 1.29 19.43
C GLU A 139 -8.39 1.69 18.10
N GLY A 140 -7.61 1.90 17.05
CA GLY A 140 -8.02 2.27 15.70
C GLY A 140 -8.83 1.24 14.92
N TYR A 141 -8.83 -0.03 15.32
CA TYR A 141 -9.83 -1.01 14.86
C TYR A 141 -11.27 -0.56 15.15
N CYS A 142 -11.44 0.31 16.15
CA CYS A 142 -12.71 0.91 16.54
C CYS A 142 -12.98 2.22 15.80
N GLY A 143 -13.02 2.19 14.47
CA GLY A 143 -13.52 3.29 13.64
C GLY A 143 -12.48 4.06 12.83
N ARG A 144 -11.19 3.81 13.04
CA ARG A 144 -10.09 4.32 12.19
C ARG A 144 -9.56 3.23 11.28
N ILE A 145 -10.45 2.77 10.41
CA ILE A 145 -10.18 1.73 9.45
C ILE A 145 -10.82 2.08 8.12
N GLY A 146 -10.22 1.64 7.02
CA GLY A 146 -10.77 1.83 5.68
C GLY A 146 -9.69 1.75 4.63
N ASP A 147 -9.96 2.33 3.47
CA ASP A 147 -9.00 2.39 2.38
C ASP A 147 -8.64 3.84 2.10
N VAL A 148 -7.34 4.11 1.88
CA VAL A 148 -6.85 5.40 1.42
C VAL A 148 -6.36 5.24 -0.01
N ALA A 149 -7.03 5.88 -0.96
CA ALA A 149 -6.57 5.95 -2.34
C ALA A 149 -5.81 7.24 -2.59
N ILE A 150 -4.66 7.17 -3.26
CA ILE A 150 -3.90 8.35 -3.68
C ILE A 150 -3.79 8.45 -5.20
N ALA A 151 -3.97 9.66 -5.72
CA ALA A 151 -3.86 9.95 -7.15
C ALA A 151 -2.98 11.19 -7.37
N LEU A 152 -1.98 11.06 -8.24
CA LEU A 152 -1.10 12.15 -8.61
C LEU A 152 -1.72 13.02 -9.69
N PHE A 153 -1.44 14.32 -9.61
CA PHE A 153 -1.85 15.29 -10.63
C PHE A 153 -0.82 16.43 -10.69
N ASN A 154 -0.99 17.34 -11.66
CA ASN A 154 -0.07 18.45 -11.90
C ASN A 154 1.38 17.98 -12.02
N SER A 155 1.63 17.09 -13.00
CA SER A 155 2.94 16.54 -13.30
C SER A 155 3.61 15.87 -12.09
N ASN A 156 2.83 15.11 -11.30
CA ASN A 156 3.28 14.38 -10.12
C ASN A 156 3.82 15.25 -8.99
N THR A 157 3.48 16.55 -8.97
CA THR A 157 3.87 17.47 -7.89
C THR A 157 2.80 17.60 -6.81
N GLN A 158 1.57 17.19 -7.11
CA GLN A 158 0.46 17.21 -6.18
C GLN A 158 -0.25 15.86 -6.14
N MET A 159 -0.84 15.57 -4.99
CA MET A 159 -1.51 14.31 -4.69
C MET A 159 -2.85 14.58 -4.06
N LYS A 160 -3.90 13.91 -4.54
CA LYS A 160 -5.17 13.79 -3.82
C LYS A 160 -5.14 12.50 -3.03
N SER A 161 -5.48 12.58 -1.75
CA SER A 161 -5.72 11.44 -0.88
C SER A 161 -7.22 11.38 -0.59
N TYR A 162 -7.80 10.21 -0.81
CA TYR A 162 -9.23 9.93 -0.63
C TYR A 162 -9.39 8.84 0.40
N LEU A 163 -10.10 9.12 1.48
CA LEU A 163 -10.48 8.09 2.42
C LEU A 163 -11.84 7.50 2.05
N LYS A 164 -11.89 6.17 1.96
CA LYS A 164 -13.12 5.38 1.98
C LYS A 164 -13.22 4.72 3.36
N PRO A 165 -13.92 5.33 4.33
CA PRO A 165 -13.97 4.79 5.68
C PRO A 165 -14.74 3.48 5.72
N SER A 166 -14.21 2.50 6.46
CA SER A 166 -14.94 1.32 6.88
C SER A 166 -15.36 1.52 8.34
N ARG A 167 -16.63 1.32 8.66
CA ARG A 167 -17.13 1.61 10.03
C ARG A 167 -16.77 0.53 11.04
N VAL A 168 -16.42 -0.67 10.56
CA VAL A 168 -15.95 -1.81 11.34
C VAL A 168 -15.34 -2.82 10.37
N SER A 169 -14.25 -3.47 10.76
CA SER A 169 -13.89 -4.74 10.11
C SER A 169 -15.05 -5.71 10.31
N ARG A 170 -15.42 -6.49 9.28
CA ARG A 170 -16.50 -7.50 9.36
C ARG A 170 -16.29 -8.52 10.49
N MET A 171 -15.10 -8.55 11.08
CA MET A 171 -14.67 -9.47 12.13
C MET A 171 -14.76 -8.87 13.54
N ILE A 172 -15.26 -7.65 13.70
CA ILE A 172 -15.29 -6.92 14.98
C ILE A 172 -16.75 -6.74 15.42
N ASP A 173 -17.06 -7.14 16.65
CA ASP A 173 -18.30 -6.77 17.34
C ASP A 173 -18.06 -5.46 18.09
N PRO A 174 -18.64 -4.32 17.65
CA PRO A 174 -18.38 -3.01 18.26
C PRO A 174 -18.71 -2.96 19.76
N GLU A 175 -19.66 -3.76 20.25
CA GLU A 175 -20.04 -3.74 21.66
C GLU A 175 -19.04 -4.51 22.55
N ILE A 176 -18.30 -5.47 21.97
CA ILE A 176 -17.34 -6.33 22.68
C ILE A 176 -15.92 -5.79 22.50
N ASP A 177 -15.55 -5.48 21.26
CA ASP A 177 -14.19 -5.16 20.86
C ASP A 177 -13.88 -3.67 20.97
N CYS A 178 -14.91 -2.81 21.03
CA CYS A 178 -14.80 -1.36 21.15
C CYS A 178 -15.51 -0.83 22.41
N PRO A 179 -15.11 -1.26 23.62
CA PRO A 179 -15.77 -0.88 24.87
C PRO A 179 -15.70 0.63 25.16
N ASN A 180 -14.75 1.34 24.55
CA ASN A 180 -14.58 2.79 24.68
C ASN A 180 -15.32 3.58 23.57
N GLY A 181 -16.07 2.91 22.71
CA GLY A 181 -16.80 3.51 21.59
C GLY A 181 -15.97 3.60 20.30
N ILE A 182 -16.59 4.21 19.28
CA ILE A 182 -16.01 4.37 17.94
C ILE A 182 -15.24 5.70 17.90
N LEU A 183 -13.96 5.64 17.53
CA LEU A 183 -13.09 6.79 17.34
C LEU A 183 -13.44 7.54 16.05
N GLU A 184 -13.32 8.86 16.10
CA GLU A 184 -13.43 9.69 14.91
C GLU A 184 -12.21 9.51 13.99
N GLN A 185 -12.50 9.58 12.70
CA GLN A 185 -11.51 9.50 11.64
C GLN A 185 -10.69 10.78 11.55
N ILE A 186 -9.37 10.63 11.41
CA ILE A 186 -8.40 11.74 11.42
C ILE A 186 -7.83 12.08 10.04
N ILE A 187 -7.84 11.12 9.11
CA ILE A 187 -7.58 11.38 7.69
C ILE A 187 -8.90 11.83 7.06
N PRO A 188 -8.96 13.01 6.42
CA PRO A 188 -10.22 13.52 5.86
C PRO A 188 -10.64 12.71 4.61
N GLU A 189 -11.90 12.86 4.21
CA GLU A 189 -12.43 12.22 2.99
C GLU A 189 -11.68 12.65 1.73
N LEU A 190 -11.21 13.90 1.69
CA LEU A 190 -10.38 14.43 0.62
C LEU A 190 -9.30 15.37 1.18
N LEU A 191 -8.04 15.07 0.90
CA LEU A 191 -6.89 15.92 1.19
C LEU A 191 -6.08 16.16 -0.07
N VAL A 192 -5.63 17.39 -0.28
CA VAL A 192 -4.64 17.73 -1.30
C VAL A 192 -3.30 17.96 -0.64
N LEU A 193 -2.28 17.26 -1.12
CA LEU A 193 -0.90 17.38 -0.66
C LEU A 193 0.01 17.80 -1.82
N THR A 194 1.13 18.43 -1.47
CA THR A 194 2.18 18.86 -2.39
C THR A 194 3.50 18.21 -2.00
N LYS A 195 4.23 17.69 -2.99
CA LYS A 195 5.55 17.09 -2.80
C LYS A 195 6.54 18.14 -2.28
N GLN A 196 7.38 17.78 -1.31
CA GLN A 196 8.38 18.66 -0.70
C GLN A 196 9.76 18.53 -1.37
#